data_AF-A0A382SU63-F1
#
_entry.id   AF-A0A382SU63-F1
#
_cell.length_a   1.000
_cell.length_b   1.000
_cell.length_c   1.000
_cell.angle_alpha   90.00
_cell.angle_beta   90.00
_cell.angle_gamma   90.00
#
_symmetry.space_group_name_H-M   'P 1'
#
loop_
_entity.id
_entity.type
_entity.pdbx_description
1 polymer ?
#
loop_
_entity_poly.entity_id
_entity_poly.type
_entity_poly.pdbx_seq_one_letter_code
_entity_poly.pdbx_strand_id
1 'polypeptide(L)' 'MTMSDIAFTREEKDALVARLQRYFDDELSVELGQFDGEFLLDFISKEMWSV' A
#
# COMPACT_ATOMS: atom_id res chain seq x y z
N MET A 1 5.66 -3.01 -25.68
CA MET A 1 6.49 -3.01 -24.47
C MET A 1 5.61 -3.44 -23.33
N THR A 2 5.98 -4.51 -22.65
CA THR A 2 5.23 -5.18 -21.59
C THR A 2 4.93 -4.20 -20.46
N MET A 3 3.66 -4.07 -20.07
CA MET A 3 3.29 -3.50 -18.77
C MET A 3 4.10 -4.26 -17.73
N SER A 4 5.16 -3.63 -17.23
CA SER A 4 5.94 -4.21 -16.16
C SER A 4 5.05 -4.08 -14.94
N ASP A 5 4.42 -5.16 -14.51
CA ASP A 5 3.85 -5.24 -13.16
C ASP A 5 4.98 -4.80 -12.21
N ILE A 6 4.93 -3.55 -11.76
CA ILE A 6 5.85 -3.06 -10.73
C ILE A 6 5.38 -3.71 -9.44
N ALA A 7 5.80 -4.95 -9.23
CA ALA A 7 5.54 -5.68 -8.01
C ALA A 7 6.55 -5.20 -6.97
N PHE A 8 6.06 -4.54 -5.92
CA PHE A 8 6.87 -4.22 -4.76
C PHE A 8 7.44 -5.50 -4.16
N THR A 9 8.71 -5.45 -3.77
CA THR A 9 9.28 -6.47 -2.88
C THR A 9 8.53 -6.49 -1.55
N ARG A 10 8.68 -7.58 -0.79
CA ARG A 10 7.98 -7.72 0.48
C ARG A 10 8.42 -6.64 1.48
N GLU A 11 9.71 -6.34 1.49
CA GLU A 11 10.29 -5.30 2.33
C GLU A 11 9.77 -3.90 1.97
N GLU A 12 9.59 -3.61 0.67
CA GLU A 12 8.99 -2.36 0.21
C GLU A 12 7.51 -2.26 0.59
N LYS A 13 6.75 -3.36 0.46
CA LYS A 13 5.36 -3.40 0.93
C LYS A 13 5.27 -3.10 2.42
N ASP A 14 6.05 -3.78 3.25
CA ASP A 14 6.03 -3.57 4.70
C ASP A 14 6.34 -2.11 5.06
N ALA A 15 7.32 -1.50 4.40
CA ALA A 15 7.66 -0.09 4.61
C ALA A 15 6.55 0.87 4.19
N LEU A 16 5.87 0.58 3.07
CA LEU A 16 4.75 1.39 2.57
C LEU A 16 3.50 1.23 3.44
N VAL A 17 3.21 0.01 3.88
CA VAL A 17 2.12 -0.29 4.82
C VAL A 17 2.36 0.44 6.13
N ALA A 18 3.56 0.40 6.71
CA ALA A 18 3.87 1.12 7.94
C ALA A 18 3.65 2.64 7.81
N ARG A 19 3.94 3.22 6.63
CA ARG A 19 3.67 4.63 6.33
C ARG A 19 2.18 4.92 6.23
N LEU A 20 1.42 4.06 5.57
CA LEU A 20 -0.04 4.14 5.48
C LEU A 20 -0.68 4.06 6.87
N GLN A 21 -0.26 3.10 7.69
CA GLN A 21 -0.75 2.94 9.06
C GLN A 21 -0.55 4.21 9.87
N ARG A 22 0.66 4.79 9.80
CA ARG A 22 0.97 6.03 10.49
C ARG A 22 0.11 7.21 10.03
N TYR A 23 -0.10 7.35 8.72
CA TYR A 23 -0.96 8.41 8.19
C TYR A 23 -2.43 8.25 8.65
N PHE A 24 -2.93 7.01 8.64
CA PHE A 24 -4.29 6.72 9.10
C PHE A 24 -4.46 7.02 10.60
N ASP A 25 -3.45 6.72 11.41
CA ASP A 25 -3.46 7.05 12.84
C ASP A 25 -3.38 8.57 13.06
N ASP A 26 -2.39 9.23 12.45
CA ASP A 26 -2.08 10.65 12.66
C ASP A 26 -3.19 11.58 12.10
N GLU A 27 -3.69 11.32 10.89
CA GLU A 27 -4.58 12.23 10.17
C GLU A 27 -6.06 11.81 10.23
N LEU A 28 -6.33 10.50 10.31
CA LEU A 28 -7.70 9.97 10.29
C LEU A 28 -8.14 9.43 11.66
N SER A 29 -7.22 9.28 12.62
CA SER A 29 -7.47 8.63 13.92
C SER A 29 -8.07 7.23 13.77
N VAL A 30 -7.60 6.50 12.75
CA VAL A 30 -8.01 5.13 12.43
C VAL A 30 -6.82 4.21 12.58
N GLU A 31 -6.96 3.18 13.42
CA GLU A 31 -5.98 2.10 13.49
C GLU A 31 -6.12 1.21 12.25
N LEU A 32 -5.12 1.27 11.37
CA LEU A 32 -5.05 0.40 10.20
C LEU A 32 -4.26 -0.87 10.54
N GLY A 33 -4.90 -2.03 10.44
CA GLY A 33 -4.24 -3.32 10.62
C GLY A 33 -3.20 -3.59 9.52
N GLN A 34 -2.22 -4.43 9.81
CA GLN A 34 -1.13 -4.73 8.86
C GLN A 34 -1.66 -5.42 7.59
N PHE A 35 -2.58 -6.37 7.77
CA PHE A 35 -3.27 -7.04 6.67
C PHE A 35 -4.16 -6.09 5.85
N ASP A 36 -4.95 -5.24 6.52
CA ASP A 36 -5.79 -4.25 5.84
C ASP A 36 -4.94 -3.25 5.05
N GLY A 37 -3.80 -2.84 5.61
CA GLY A 37 -2.84 -1.97 4.94
C GLY A 37 -2.19 -2.61 3.72
N GLU A 38 -1.82 -3.89 3.78
CA GLU A 38 -1.34 -4.65 2.61
C GLU A 38 -2.39 -4.70 1.51
N PHE A 39 -3.66 -4.98 1.86
CA PHE A 39 -4.77 -5.00 0.91
C PHE A 39 -5.02 -3.63 0.26
N LEU A 40 -4.98 -2.56 1.06
CA LEU A 40 -5.18 -1.21 0.58
C LEU A 40 -4.06 -0.80 -0.38
N LEU A 41 -2.81 -1.12 -0.03
CA LEU A 41 -1.64 -0.86 -0.87
C LEU A 41 -1.73 -1.62 -2.18
N ASP A 42 -2.13 -2.89 -2.17
CA ASP A 42 -2.34 -3.70 -3.38
C ASP A 42 -3.46 -3.16 -4.25
N PHE A 43 -4.54 -2.68 -3.66
CA PHE A 43 -5.63 -2.02 -4.39
C PHE A 43 -5.14 -0.74 -5.08
N ILE A 44 -4.50 0.17 -4.34
CA ILE A 44 -4.00 1.44 -4.88
C ILE A 44 -2.97 1.18 -5.99
N SER A 45 -2.07 0.21 -5.80
CA SER A 45 -1.03 -0.12 -6.78
C SER A 45 -1.63 -0.60 -8.10
N LYS A 46 -2.70 -1.42 -8.04
CA LYS A 46 -3.42 -1.89 -9.22
C LYS A 46 -4.15 -0.76 -9.94
N GLU A 47 -4.86 0.10 -9.20
CA GLU A 47 -5.62 1.21 -9.78
C GLU A 47 -4.70 2.28 -10.40
N MET A 48 -3.59 2.62 -9.74
CA MET A 48 -2.65 3.65 -10.19
C MET A 48 -1.83 3.22 -11.42
N TRP A 49 -1.60 1.93 -11.61
CA TRP A 49 -0.92 1.39 -12.79
C TRP A 49 -1.88 1.04 -13.94
N SER A 50 -3.20 1.08 -13.69
CA SER A 50 -4.22 0.77 -14.70
C SER A 50 -4.45 1.90 -15.74
N VAL A 51 -3.56 2.90 -15.82
CA VAL A 51 -3.64 4.04 -16.75
C VAL A 51 -2.54 4.04 -17.79
#